data_AF-A0A4Q0XTR2-F1
#
_entry.id   AF-A0A4Q0XTR2-F1
#
_cell.length_a   1.000
_cell.length_b   1.000
_cell.length_c   1.000
_cell.angle_alpha   90.00
_cell.angle_beta   90.00
_cell.angle_gamma   90.00
#
_symmetry.space_group_name_H-M   'P 1'
#
loop_
_entity.id
_entity.type
_entity.pdbx_description
1 polymer ?
#
loop_
_entity_poly.entity_id
_entity_poly.type
_entity_poly.pdbx_seq_one_letter_code
_entity_poly.pdbx_strand_id
1 'polypeptide(L)'
;MSFIYIKNYTHISRELKVDFFKFVDEHKSFKLESQKILLKESALLIQLTEDSNFDEAFASIREFFQRDTNVEVEVVEKILQENNSLILVFSNNQIKRIAC
;
A
#
# COMPACT_ATOMS: atom_id res chain seq x y z
N MET A 1 5.68 -3.76 -12.64
CA MET A 1 5.38 -2.73 -11.63
C MET A 1 4.64 -3.40 -10.49
N SER A 2 5.16 -3.26 -9.28
CA SER A 2 4.59 -3.82 -8.06
C SER A 2 4.01 -2.70 -7.20
N PHE A 3 2.99 -3.02 -6.42
CA PHE A 3 2.29 -2.08 -5.55
C PHE A 3 2.36 -2.55 -4.10
N ILE A 4 2.32 -1.61 -3.17
CA ILE A 4 2.23 -1.90 -1.74
C ILE A 4 0.78 -1.67 -1.30
N TYR A 5 0.17 -2.71 -0.75
CA TYR A 5 -1.19 -2.68 -0.20
C TYR A 5 -1.11 -2.63 1.32
N ILE A 6 -1.70 -1.61 1.92
CA ILE A 6 -1.76 -1.40 3.36
C ILE A 6 -3.22 -1.56 3.80
N LYS A 7 -3.53 -2.72 4.36
CA LYS A 7 -4.86 -3.08 4.86
C LYS A 7 -5.16 -2.35 6.17
N ASN A 8 -6.44 -2.03 6.40
CA ASN A 8 -6.93 -1.31 7.59
C ASN A 8 -6.34 0.11 7.77
N TYR A 9 -5.68 0.67 6.76
CA TYR A 9 -5.14 2.03 6.78
C TYR A 9 -6.17 3.10 7.17
N THR A 10 -7.44 2.96 6.77
CA THR A 10 -8.45 3.96 7.12
C THR A 10 -8.78 3.98 8.61
N HIS A 11 -8.56 2.86 9.32
CA HIS A 11 -8.86 2.70 10.75
C HIS A 11 -7.78 3.28 11.67
N ILE A 12 -6.58 3.57 11.15
CA ILE A 12 -5.51 4.13 11.98
C ILE A 12 -5.80 5.59 12.37
N SER A 13 -5.16 6.07 13.44
CA SER A 13 -5.34 7.44 13.92
C SER A 13 -4.90 8.49 12.88
N ARG A 14 -5.45 9.71 12.99
CA ARG A 14 -5.02 10.83 12.14
C ARG A 14 -3.53 11.13 12.34
N GLU A 15 -3.03 11.04 13.56
CA GLU A 15 -1.63 11.27 13.91
C GLU A 15 -0.73 10.25 13.19
N LEU A 16 -1.07 8.96 13.24
CA LEU A 16 -0.29 7.93 12.56
C LEU A 16 -0.30 8.08 11.04
N LYS A 17 -1.42 8.55 10.45
CA LYS A 17 -1.47 8.92 9.02
C LYS A 17 -0.48 10.04 8.68
N VAL A 18 -0.42 11.09 9.51
CA VAL A 18 0.49 12.22 9.31
C VAL A 18 1.95 11.76 9.43
N ASP A 19 2.25 10.95 10.44
CA ASP A 19 3.59 10.42 10.65
C ASP A 19 4.01 9.49 9.51
N PHE A 20 3.09 8.68 8.99
CA PHE A 20 3.34 7.85 7.82
C PHE A 20 3.69 8.69 6.58
N PHE A 21 2.96 9.77 6.32
CA PHE A 21 3.26 10.65 5.19
C PHE A 21 4.62 11.34 5.32
N LYS A 22 4.99 11.78 6.52
CA LYS A 22 6.34 12.34 6.77
C LYS A 22 7.43 11.29 6.55
N PHE A 23 7.22 10.10 7.11
CA PHE A 23 8.14 8.98 6.94
C PHE A 23 8.40 8.66 5.46
N VAL A 24 7.35 8.65 4.64
CA VAL A 24 7.49 8.42 3.20
C VAL A 24 8.19 9.58 2.48
N ASP A 25 7.86 10.84 2.82
CA ASP A 25 8.46 12.03 2.18
C ASP A 25 9.96 12.18 2.51
N GLU A 26 10.37 11.77 3.71
CA GLU A 26 11.75 11.84 4.18
C GLU A 26 12.62 10.65 3.71
N HIS A 27 12.00 9.58 3.20
CA HIS A 27 12.73 8.37 2.79
C HIS A 27 13.51 8.59 1.49
N LYS A 28 14.82 8.29 1.51
CA LYS A 28 15.70 8.58 0.36
C LYS A 28 15.71 7.49 -0.72
N SER A 29 15.33 6.26 -0.36
CA SER A 29 15.43 5.08 -1.22
C SER A 29 14.20 4.78 -2.06
N PHE A 30 13.09 5.50 -1.83
CA PHE A 30 11.91 5.39 -2.66
C PHE A 30 11.10 6.68 -2.69
N LYS A 31 10.29 6.83 -3.73
CA LYS A 31 9.31 7.91 -3.90
C LYS A 31 7.98 7.33 -4.33
N LEU A 32 6.90 7.99 -3.91
CA LEU A 32 5.56 7.63 -4.38
C LEU A 32 5.33 8.18 -5.78
N GLU A 33 4.89 7.31 -6.68
CA GLU A 33 4.36 7.70 -7.99
C GLU A 33 2.86 8.01 -7.87
N SER A 34 2.11 7.13 -7.22
CA SER A 34 0.67 7.30 -7.04
C SER A 34 0.17 6.62 -5.77
N GLN A 35 -0.99 7.08 -5.30
CA GLN A 35 -1.66 6.50 -4.14
C GLN A 35 -3.18 6.47 -4.34
N LYS A 36 -3.83 5.41 -3.85
CA LYS A 36 -5.27 5.24 -3.95
C LYS A 36 -5.84 4.66 -2.64
N ILE A 37 -6.76 5.40 -2.02
CA ILE A 37 -7.53 4.89 -0.88
C ILE A 37 -8.67 4.02 -1.41
N LEU A 38 -8.75 2.79 -0.91
CA LEU A 38 -9.77 1.79 -1.22
C LEU A 38 -10.75 1.74 -0.05
N LEU A 39 -11.75 2.65 -0.05
CA LEU A 39 -12.66 2.86 1.08
C LEU A 39 -13.40 1.59 1.52
N LYS A 40 -13.90 0.78 0.57
CA LYS A 40 -14.61 -0.48 0.88
C LYS A 40 -13.73 -1.53 1.56
N GLU A 41 -12.42 -1.47 1.31
CA GLU A 41 -11.43 -2.38 1.87
C GLU A 41 -10.70 -1.80 3.07
N SER A 42 -11.06 -0.57 3.48
CA SER A 42 -10.33 0.18 4.50
C SER A 42 -8.81 0.23 4.25
N ALA A 43 -8.39 0.30 2.99
CA ALA A 43 -6.99 0.09 2.60
C ALA A 43 -6.40 1.27 1.83
N LEU A 44 -5.07 1.33 1.81
CA LEU A 44 -4.29 2.23 0.97
C LEU A 44 -3.47 1.40 -0.01
N LEU A 45 -3.51 1.77 -1.28
CA LEU A 45 -2.67 1.21 -2.32
C LEU A 45 -1.66 2.25 -2.75
N ILE A 46 -0.39 1.86 -2.79
CA ILE A 46 0.73 2.75 -3.10
C ILE A 46 1.50 2.18 -4.28
N GLN A 47 1.80 3.05 -5.25
CA GLN A 47 2.72 2.80 -6.35
C GLN A 47 3.99 3.60 -6.11
N LEU A 48 5.14 2.93 -6.26
CA LEU A 48 6.44 3.57 -6.20
C LEU A 48 6.93 3.91 -7.60
N THR A 49 7.79 4.92 -7.71
CA THR A 49 8.45 5.27 -8.98
C THR A 49 9.40 4.16 -9.43
N GLU A 50 9.65 4.04 -10.74
CA GLU A 50 10.52 2.97 -11.29
C GLU A 50 11.97 3.02 -10.80
N ASP A 51 12.46 4.19 -10.36
CA ASP A 51 13.80 4.38 -9.78
C ASP A 51 13.88 4.01 -8.29
N SER A 52 12.76 3.65 -7.66
CA SER A 52 12.70 3.27 -6.24
C SER A 52 13.17 1.84 -6.00
N ASN A 53 13.86 1.61 -4.87
CA ASN A 53 14.15 0.26 -4.39
C ASN A 53 12.90 -0.34 -3.72
N PHE A 54 12.16 -1.18 -4.46
CA PHE A 54 10.90 -1.74 -3.98
C PHE A 54 11.06 -2.58 -2.71
N ASP A 55 12.07 -3.44 -2.63
CA ASP A 55 12.25 -4.35 -1.50
C ASP A 55 12.56 -3.58 -0.21
N GLU A 56 13.40 -2.55 -0.31
CA GLU A 56 13.70 -1.66 0.80
C GLU A 56 12.47 -0.84 1.21
N ALA A 57 11.74 -0.28 0.25
CA ALA A 57 10.52 0.46 0.52
C ALA A 57 9.47 -0.40 1.24
N PHE A 58 9.25 -1.62 0.76
CA PHE A 58 8.34 -2.57 1.37
C PHE A 58 8.79 -2.93 2.79
N ALA A 59 10.07 -3.21 3.00
CA ALA A 59 10.63 -3.51 4.31
C ALA A 59 10.43 -2.33 5.29
N SER A 60 10.79 -1.12 4.88
CA SER A 60 10.67 0.08 5.74
C SER A 60 9.22 0.43 6.04
N ILE A 61 8.30 0.33 5.07
CA ILE A 61 6.86 0.57 5.29
C ILE A 61 6.29 -0.50 6.23
N ARG A 62 6.67 -1.77 6.05
CA ARG A 62 6.25 -2.86 6.92
C ARG A 62 6.77 -2.67 8.35
N GLU A 63 8.00 -2.23 8.52
CA GLU A 63 8.60 -1.91 9.80
C GLU A 63 7.88 -0.73 10.48
N PHE A 64 7.54 0.32 9.72
CA PHE A 64 6.78 1.47 10.23
C PHE A 64 5.47 1.04 10.91
N PHE A 65 4.73 0.12 10.29
CA PHE A 65 3.46 -0.38 10.83
C PHE A 65 3.60 -1.58 11.78
N GLN A 66 4.81 -2.08 12.05
CA GLN A 66 5.01 -3.31 12.84
C GLN A 66 4.40 -3.25 14.25
N ARG A 67 4.30 -2.06 14.84
CA ARG A 67 3.70 -1.85 16.17
C ARG A 67 2.18 -1.86 16.17
N ASP A 68 1.55 -1.65 15.02
CA ASP A 68 0.09 -1.71 14.86
C ASP A 68 -0.31 -3.07 14.29
N THR A 69 -0.67 -3.99 15.18
CA THR A 69 -1.07 -5.36 14.82
C THR A 69 -2.33 -5.41 13.95
N ASN A 70 -3.08 -4.33 13.83
CA ASN A 70 -4.28 -4.29 12.99
C ASN A 70 -3.96 -3.89 11.55
N VAL A 71 -2.76 -3.39 11.26
CA VAL A 71 -2.34 -3.00 9.92
C VAL A 71 -1.53 -4.13 9.31
N GLU A 72 -1.94 -4.58 8.12
CA GLU A 72 -1.20 -5.57 7.33
C GLU A 72 -0.64 -4.88 6.08
N VAL A 73 0.62 -5.16 5.77
CA VAL A 73 1.31 -4.63 4.58
C VAL A 73 1.66 -5.79 3.66
N GLU A 74 1.16 -5.74 2.43
CA GLU A 74 1.26 -6.82 1.44
C GLU A 74 1.73 -6.30 0.09
N VAL A 75 2.32 -7.18 -0.71
CA VAL A 75 2.74 -6.89 -2.09
C VAL A 75 1.66 -7.31 -3.07
N VAL A 76 1.23 -6.37 -3.91
CA VAL A 76 0.36 -6.59 -5.06
C VAL A 76 1.22 -6.56 -6.32
N GLU A 77 1.27 -7.68 -7.03
CA GLU A 77 2.06 -7.82 -8.27
C GLU A 77 1.33 -7.27 -9.48
N LYS A 78 -0.01 -7.31 -9.47
CA LYS A 78 -0.82 -6.91 -10.61
C LYS A 78 -2.14 -6.29 -10.18
N ILE A 79 -2.53 -5.24 -10.89
CA ILE A 79 -3.87 -4.65 -10.83
C ILE A 79 -4.52 -4.84 -12.19
N LEU A 80 -5.74 -5.38 -12.20
CA LEU A 80 -6.59 -5.48 -13.37
C LEU A 80 -7.84 -4.64 -13.15
N GLN A 81 -8.24 -3.88 -14.15
CA GLN A 81 -9.50 -3.14 -14.15
C GLN A 81 -10.50 -3.84 -15.05
N GLU A 82 -11.62 -4.25 -14.48
CA GLU A 82 -12.63 -5.04 -15.18
C GLU A 82 -14.02 -4.60 -14.73
N ASN A 83 -14.85 -4.06 -15.64
CA ASN A 83 -16.26 -3.72 -15.43
C ASN A 83 -16.61 -3.22 -14.01
N ASN A 84 -16.38 -1.93 -13.74
CA ASN A 84 -16.60 -1.31 -12.42
C ASN A 84 -15.93 -2.05 -11.24
N SER A 85 -14.91 -2.87 -11.49
CA SER A 85 -14.16 -3.57 -10.44
C SER A 85 -12.67 -3.38 -10.64
N LEU A 86 -11.95 -3.38 -9.52
CA LEU A 86 -10.50 -3.40 -9.45
C LEU A 86 -10.09 -4.74 -8.83
N ILE A 87 -9.30 -5.52 -9.56
CA ILE A 87 -8.84 -6.84 -9.15
C ILE A 87 -7.36 -6.71 -8.78
N LEU A 88 -7.04 -6.99 -7.52
CA LEU A 88 -5.68 -7.04 -6.98
C LEU A 88 -5.20 -8.49 -6.99
N VAL A 89 -4.03 -8.74 -7.58
CA VAL A 89 -3.33 -10.03 -7.52
C VAL A 89 -2.11 -9.85 -6.63
N PHE A 90 -2.11 -10.58 -5.51
CA PHE A 90 -1.06 -10.54 -4.50
C PHE A 90 0.05 -11.54 -4.83
N SER A 91 1.25 -11.29 -4.32
CA SER A 91 2.43 -12.17 -4.51
C SER A 91 2.24 -13.60 -3.97
N ASN A 92 1.30 -13.80 -3.05
CA ASN A 92 0.91 -15.10 -2.53
C ASN A 92 -0.18 -15.80 -3.39
N ASN A 93 -0.42 -15.34 -4.62
CA ASN A 93 -1.49 -15.76 -5.53
C ASN A 93 -2.92 -15.53 -5.01
N GLN A 94 -3.11 -14.76 -3.94
CA GLN A 94 -4.45 -14.34 -3.54
C GLN A 94 -4.99 -13.29 -4.52
N ILE A 95 -6.30 -13.33 -4.75
CA ILE A 95 -6.99 -12.41 -5.64
C ILE A 95 -8.09 -11.71 -4.84
N LYS A 96 -8.10 -10.38 -4.89
CA LYS A 96 -9.16 -9.56 -4.26
C LYS A 96 -9.87 -8.71 -5.31
N ARG A 97 -11.20 -8.85 -5.40
CA ARG A 97 -12.05 -8.05 -6.29
C ARG A 97 -12.74 -6.94 -5.50
N ILE A 98 -12.51 -5.70 -5.89
CA ILE A 98 -13.03 -4.51 -5.23
C ILE A 98 -13.98 -3.81 -6.19
N ALA A 99 -15.28 -3.80 -5.87
CA ALA A 99 -16.27 -3.06 -6.65
C ALA A 99 -16.02 -1.55 -6.51
N CYS A 100 -15.73 -0.89 -7.62
CA CYS A 100 -15.55 0.57 -7.74
C CYS A 100 -16.88 1.25 -8.02
#